data_AF-A0A2V9UNG0-F1
#
_entry.id   AF-A0A2V9UNG0-F1
#
_cell.length_a   1.000
_cell.length_b   1.000
_cell.length_c   1.000
_cell.angle_alpha   90.00
_cell.angle_beta   90.00
_cell.angle_gamma   90.00
#
_symmetry.space_group_name_H-M   'P 1'
#
loop_
_entity.id
_entity.type
_entity.pdbx_description
1 polymer ?
#
loop_
_entity_poly.entity_id
_entity_poly.type
_entity_poly.pdbx_seq_one_letter_code
_entity_poly.pdbx_strand_id
1 'polypeptide(L)'
;MSSGPQPLFGRTQDQAVLCELLHSLTQPLTSLRCSLELSVEDVAGQQHDVVSSALEQTDRAIGVVRLMQEYLETESVASSPLPVPLGPVLRTVADQLSPKASERQVRMRLTGGCSSTIALPEPRLRLALQYLIGVLIELQPRHSDITLRLEQGSTESELRAQAERDSPNEAMRGRDPALSSLQSVQLAIARRLLESAGASLAFDHGNCSGFLLHIPRPFRPSTPELFS
;
A
#
# COMPACT_ATOMS: atom_id res chain seq x y z
N MET A 1 6.61 -39.96 10.02
CA MET A 1 7.08 -38.57 10.19
C MET A 1 6.82 -37.87 8.86
N SER A 2 5.71 -37.15 8.75
CA SER A 2 5.26 -36.54 7.50
C SER A 2 5.65 -35.07 7.51
N SER A 3 6.69 -34.72 6.75
CA SER A 3 7.06 -33.32 6.48
C SER A 3 6.09 -32.78 5.43
N GLY A 4 5.18 -31.90 5.85
CA GLY A 4 4.29 -31.19 4.95
C GLY A 4 5.07 -30.26 4.01
N PRO A 5 4.59 -30.02 2.78
CA PRO A 5 5.23 -29.12 1.83
C PRO A 5 5.19 -27.68 2.38
N GLN A 6 6.37 -27.07 2.55
CA GLN A 6 6.50 -25.63 2.78
C GLN A 6 6.01 -24.86 1.54
N PRO A 7 5.38 -23.69 1.71
CA PRO A 7 4.79 -22.95 0.59
C PRO A 7 5.91 -22.34 -0.27
N LEU A 8 6.15 -22.93 -1.44
CA LEU A 8 7.10 -22.43 -2.46
C LEU A 8 6.68 -21.07 -3.07
N PHE A 9 5.43 -20.64 -2.86
CA PHE A 9 4.86 -19.44 -3.47
C PHE A 9 5.36 -18.11 -2.88
N GLY A 10 5.80 -18.07 -1.61
CA GLY A 10 6.30 -16.83 -1.00
C GLY A 10 7.64 -16.37 -1.58
N ARG A 11 8.52 -17.32 -1.93
CA ARG A 11 9.89 -17.01 -2.38
C ARG A 11 9.93 -16.34 -3.75
N THR A 12 9.05 -16.71 -4.67
CA THR A 12 9.01 -16.17 -6.04
C THR A 12 8.40 -14.77 -6.08
N GLN A 13 7.37 -14.51 -5.27
CA GLN A 13 6.81 -13.17 -5.12
C GLN A 13 7.84 -12.22 -4.48
N ASP A 14 8.55 -12.70 -3.46
CA ASP A 14 9.57 -11.91 -2.77
C ASP A 14 10.72 -11.50 -3.68
N GLN A 15 11.16 -12.43 -4.50
CA GLN A 15 12.21 -12.19 -5.47
C GLN A 15 11.74 -11.22 -6.56
N ALA A 16 10.48 -11.30 -7.01
CA ALA A 16 9.93 -10.38 -7.98
C ALA A 16 9.89 -8.93 -7.45
N VAL A 17 9.43 -8.74 -6.21
CA VAL A 17 9.36 -7.41 -5.56
C VAL A 17 10.75 -6.82 -5.35
N LEU A 18 11.71 -7.61 -4.88
CA LEU A 18 13.10 -7.19 -4.73
C LEU A 18 13.75 -6.84 -6.07
N CYS A 19 13.47 -7.61 -7.12
CA CYS A 19 13.91 -7.30 -8.49
C CYS A 19 13.31 -5.98 -9.00
N GLU A 20 12.02 -5.72 -8.77
CA GLU A 20 11.38 -4.45 -9.12
C GLU A 20 11.96 -3.26 -8.36
N LEU A 21 12.26 -3.42 -7.07
CA LEU A 21 12.93 -2.41 -6.24
C LEU A 21 14.35 -2.11 -6.74
N LEU A 22 15.14 -3.14 -7.04
CA LEU A 22 16.48 -2.99 -7.60
C LEU A 22 16.45 -2.32 -8.97
N HIS A 23 15.48 -2.68 -9.82
CA HIS A 23 15.29 -2.02 -11.11
C HIS A 23 14.92 -0.54 -10.92
N SER A 24 13.99 -0.25 -10.01
CA SER A 24 13.54 1.11 -9.68
C SER A 24 14.63 1.97 -9.04
N LEU A 25 15.65 1.38 -8.41
CA LEU A 25 16.87 2.06 -7.94
C LEU A 25 17.88 2.33 -9.06
N THR A 26 18.03 1.37 -9.98
CA THR A 26 19.01 1.47 -11.05
C THR A 26 18.71 2.65 -11.97
N GLN A 27 17.43 2.93 -12.20
CA GLN A 27 16.96 4.00 -13.06
C GLN A 27 17.35 5.42 -12.58
N PRO A 28 17.06 5.84 -11.33
CA PRO A 28 17.49 7.15 -10.81
C PRO A 28 19.01 7.24 -10.67
N LEU A 29 19.72 6.16 -10.29
CA LEU A 29 21.18 6.17 -10.19
C LEU A 29 21.85 6.34 -11.56
N THR A 30 21.30 5.72 -12.60
CA THR A 30 21.79 5.90 -13.98
C THR A 30 21.52 7.33 -14.47
N SER A 31 20.32 7.86 -14.21
CA SER A 31 19.98 9.23 -14.58
C SER A 31 20.82 10.29 -13.84
N LEU A 32 21.09 10.07 -12.54
CA LEU A 32 21.98 10.90 -11.74
C LEU A 32 23.40 10.89 -12.31
N ARG A 33 23.93 9.70 -12.64
CA ARG A 33 25.25 9.56 -13.25
C ARG A 33 25.35 10.32 -14.57
N CYS A 34 24.40 10.12 -15.49
CA CYS A 34 24.40 10.84 -16.76
C CYS A 34 24.26 12.36 -16.57
N SER A 35 23.46 12.81 -15.60
CA SER A 35 23.32 14.24 -15.28
C SER A 35 24.63 14.83 -14.75
N LEU A 36 25.34 14.10 -13.89
CA LEU A 36 26.65 14.51 -13.38
C LEU A 36 27.74 14.49 -14.45
N GLU A 37 27.72 13.50 -15.36
CA GLU A 37 28.63 13.45 -16.53
C GLU A 37 28.47 14.71 -17.40
N LEU A 38 27.23 15.12 -17.70
CA LEU A 38 26.93 16.37 -18.44
C LEU A 38 27.34 17.64 -17.67
N SER A 39 27.21 17.65 -16.33
CA SER A 39 27.62 18.79 -15.49
C SER A 39 29.14 18.99 -15.43
N VAL A 40 29.92 17.92 -15.63
CA VAL A 40 31.40 17.98 -15.63
C VAL A 40 31.90 18.51 -16.98
N GLU A 41 31.15 18.32 -18.05
CA GLU A 41 31.49 18.76 -19.41
C GLU A 41 31.10 20.23 -19.70
N ASP A 42 30.12 20.79 -18.98
CA ASP A 42 29.60 22.15 -19.21
C ASP A 42 29.78 23.07 -17.97
N VAL A 43 30.56 24.16 -18.11
CA VAL A 43 31.05 24.97 -16.97
C VAL A 43 30.37 26.35 -16.84
N ALA A 44 29.49 26.76 -17.74
CA ALA A 44 28.87 28.09 -17.61
C ALA A 44 27.48 28.20 -18.24
N GLY A 45 26.44 27.80 -17.50
CA GLY A 45 25.06 28.25 -17.78
C GLY A 45 23.95 27.30 -17.34
N GLN A 46 24.15 25.98 -17.47
CA GLN A 46 23.12 24.96 -17.23
C GLN A 46 23.22 24.24 -15.87
N GLN A 47 24.16 24.65 -15.01
CA GLN A 47 24.45 23.98 -13.73
C GLN A 47 23.21 23.83 -12.83
N HIS A 48 22.29 24.80 -12.86
CA HIS A 48 21.14 24.80 -11.95
C HIS A 48 20.12 23.71 -12.28
N ASP A 49 19.80 23.51 -13.56
CA ASP A 49 18.86 22.48 -14.01
C ASP A 49 19.43 21.08 -13.80
N VAL A 50 20.74 20.93 -14.05
CA VAL A 50 21.44 19.67 -13.84
C VAL A 50 21.51 19.30 -12.35
N VAL A 51 21.78 20.27 -11.47
CA VAL A 51 21.75 20.08 -10.01
C VAL A 51 20.33 19.77 -9.51
N SER A 52 19.31 20.45 -10.01
CA SER A 52 17.90 20.18 -9.63
C SER A 52 17.48 18.78 -10.03
N SER A 53 17.78 18.36 -11.26
CA SER A 53 17.52 16.99 -11.73
C SER A 53 18.28 15.96 -10.88
N ALA A 54 19.55 16.20 -10.58
CA ALA A 54 20.36 15.32 -9.73
C ALA A 54 19.77 15.16 -8.31
N LEU A 55 19.28 16.25 -7.71
CA LEU A 55 18.60 16.21 -6.42
C LEU A 55 17.31 15.38 -6.48
N GLU A 56 16.47 15.58 -7.51
CA GLU A 56 15.25 14.79 -7.69
C GLU A 56 15.55 13.28 -7.85
N GLN A 57 16.58 12.92 -8.62
CA GLN A 57 16.97 11.51 -8.77
C GLN A 57 17.51 10.93 -7.45
N THR A 58 18.23 11.73 -6.67
CA THR A 58 18.72 11.32 -5.34
C THR A 58 17.56 11.07 -4.38
N ASP A 59 16.56 11.95 -4.35
CA ASP A 59 15.36 11.78 -3.52
C ASP A 59 14.57 10.54 -3.93
N ARG A 60 14.45 10.26 -5.24
CA ARG A 60 13.84 9.02 -5.74
C ARG A 60 14.61 7.78 -5.26
N ALA A 61 15.93 7.78 -5.38
CA ALA A 61 16.76 6.66 -4.93
C ALA A 61 16.64 6.43 -3.41
N ILE A 62 16.67 7.49 -2.60
CA ILE A 62 16.46 7.42 -1.15
C ILE A 62 15.08 6.82 -0.86
N GLY A 63 14.04 7.22 -1.58
CA GLY A 63 12.69 6.67 -1.46
C GLY A 63 12.67 5.15 -1.69
N VAL A 64 13.32 4.66 -2.75
CA VAL A 64 13.35 3.22 -3.06
C VAL A 64 14.17 2.42 -2.04
N VAL A 65 15.29 2.95 -1.52
CA VAL A 65 16.04 2.31 -0.43
C VAL A 65 15.19 2.18 0.83
N ARG A 66 14.42 3.21 1.19
CA ARG A 66 13.49 3.14 2.33
C ARG A 66 12.43 2.05 2.13
N LEU A 67 11.86 1.95 0.93
CA LEU A 67 10.91 0.87 0.60
C LEU A 67 11.55 -0.52 0.72
N MET A 68 12.81 -0.68 0.29
CA MET A 68 13.54 -1.95 0.49
C MET A 68 13.75 -2.26 1.97
N GLN A 69 14.14 -1.27 2.78
CA GLN A 69 14.32 -1.44 4.23
C GLN A 69 13.00 -1.83 4.91
N GLU A 70 11.92 -1.10 4.63
CA GLU A 70 10.59 -1.39 5.16
C GLU A 70 10.11 -2.79 4.76
N TYR A 71 10.38 -3.20 3.52
CA TYR A 71 10.06 -4.54 3.03
C TYR A 71 10.82 -5.63 3.81
N LEU A 72 12.14 -5.46 3.99
CA LEU A 72 12.97 -6.41 4.73
C LEU A 72 12.62 -6.45 6.23
N GLU A 73 12.22 -5.34 6.82
CA GLU A 73 11.80 -5.26 8.22
C GLU A 73 10.48 -5.99 8.51
N THR A 74 9.64 -6.22 7.49
CA THR A 74 8.42 -7.03 7.65
C THR A 74 8.72 -8.47 8.10
N GLU A 75 9.91 -9.00 7.79
CA GLU A 75 10.36 -10.35 8.16
C GLU A 75 10.81 -10.50 9.62
N SER A 76 11.13 -9.38 10.29
CA SER A 76 11.60 -9.43 11.67
C SER A 76 10.40 -9.55 12.62
N VAL A 77 9.97 -10.79 12.86
CA VAL A 77 8.90 -11.14 13.80
C VAL A 77 9.54 -11.50 15.13
N ALA A 78 9.80 -10.50 15.96
CA ALA A 78 10.07 -10.69 17.38
C ALA A 78 8.89 -10.13 18.19
N SER A 79 8.11 -11.05 18.78
CA SER A 79 6.98 -10.83 19.68
C SER A 79 5.59 -10.85 19.04
N SER A 80 4.68 -11.57 19.70
CA SER A 80 3.25 -11.63 19.37
C SER A 80 2.62 -10.25 19.59
N PRO A 81 2.22 -9.53 18.54
CA PRO A 81 1.72 -8.17 18.67
C PRO A 81 0.35 -8.16 19.35
N LEU A 82 0.13 -7.20 20.26
CA LEU A 82 -1.19 -6.97 20.83
C LEU A 82 -2.19 -6.64 19.71
N PRO A 83 -3.40 -7.23 19.70
CA PRO A 83 -4.40 -6.92 18.70
C PRO A 83 -4.80 -5.43 18.72
N VAL A 84 -4.73 -4.78 17.55
CA VAL A 84 -5.03 -3.36 17.38
C VAL A 84 -6.41 -3.19 16.74
N PRO A 85 -7.30 -2.31 17.25
CA PRO A 85 -8.61 -2.08 16.66
C PRO A 85 -8.50 -1.38 15.30
N LEU A 86 -9.09 -1.98 14.26
CA LEU A 86 -8.97 -1.48 12.89
C LEU A 86 -9.66 -0.12 12.69
N GLY A 87 -10.88 0.04 13.22
CA GLY A 87 -11.72 1.21 12.97
C GLY A 87 -11.05 2.55 13.30
N PRO A 88 -10.49 2.73 14.51
CA PRO A 88 -9.77 3.96 14.87
C PRO A 88 -8.54 4.24 13.99
N VAL A 89 -7.78 3.21 13.64
CA VAL A 89 -6.57 3.36 12.82
C VAL A 89 -6.95 3.74 11.38
N LEU A 90 -7.96 3.10 10.82
CA LEU A 90 -8.47 3.43 9.49
C LEU A 90 -8.98 4.87 9.41
N ARG A 91 -9.72 5.33 10.43
CA ARG A 91 -10.17 6.72 10.51
C ARG A 91 -9.01 7.69 10.54
N THR A 92 -8.02 7.42 11.39
CA THR A 92 -6.79 8.23 11.48
C THR A 92 -6.06 8.32 10.14
N VAL A 93 -5.92 7.19 9.43
CA VAL A 93 -5.27 7.16 8.10
C VAL A 93 -6.10 7.91 7.05
N ALA A 94 -7.42 7.74 7.05
CA ALA A 94 -8.31 8.47 6.14
C ALA A 94 -8.22 9.99 6.37
N ASP A 95 -8.19 10.43 7.62
CA ASP A 95 -8.02 11.85 7.96
C ASP A 95 -6.66 12.39 7.49
N GLN A 96 -5.58 11.61 7.66
CA GLN A 96 -4.23 11.97 7.20
C GLN A 96 -4.11 12.06 5.67
N LEU A 97 -4.85 11.22 4.93
CA LEU A 97 -4.81 11.20 3.47
C LEU A 97 -5.86 12.12 2.83
N SER A 98 -6.77 12.70 3.62
CA SER A 98 -7.80 13.64 3.15
C SER A 98 -7.22 14.86 2.41
N PRO A 99 -6.13 15.52 2.87
CA PRO A 99 -5.49 16.60 2.12
C PRO A 99 -4.98 16.14 0.76
N LYS A 100 -4.28 14.99 0.70
CA LYS A 100 -3.76 14.40 -0.55
C LYS A 100 -4.89 14.08 -1.55
N ALA A 101 -6.01 13.54 -1.06
CA ALA A 101 -7.19 13.31 -1.88
C ALA A 101 -7.78 14.63 -2.42
N SER A 102 -7.87 15.65 -1.56
CA SER A 102 -8.40 16.98 -1.91
C SER A 102 -7.55 17.70 -2.94
N GLU A 103 -6.23 17.64 -2.84
CA GLU A 103 -5.29 18.20 -3.83
C GLU A 103 -5.50 17.58 -5.22
N ARG A 104 -5.87 16.30 -5.27
CA ARG A 104 -6.20 15.58 -6.51
C ARG A 104 -7.67 15.70 -6.91
N GLN A 105 -8.47 16.47 -6.19
CA GLN A 105 -9.91 16.63 -6.40
C GLN A 105 -10.67 15.31 -6.29
N VAL A 106 -10.18 14.38 -5.48
CA VAL A 106 -10.83 13.10 -5.18
C VAL A 106 -11.57 13.22 -3.86
N ARG A 107 -12.88 12.96 -3.86
CA ARG A 107 -13.68 12.98 -2.63
C ARG A 107 -13.56 11.61 -1.95
N MET A 108 -13.09 11.59 -0.71
CA MET A 108 -12.98 10.34 0.07
C MET A 108 -14.03 10.32 1.19
N ARG A 109 -14.73 9.19 1.33
CA ARG A 109 -15.72 8.99 2.41
C ARG A 109 -15.46 7.67 3.12
N LEU A 110 -15.47 7.71 4.46
CA LEU A 110 -15.44 6.53 5.30
C LEU A 110 -16.85 6.26 5.84
N THR A 111 -17.36 5.06 5.61
CA THR A 111 -18.69 4.62 6.03
C THR A 111 -18.61 3.30 6.79
N GLY A 112 -19.59 3.07 7.67
CA GLY A 112 -19.64 1.88 8.50
C GLY A 112 -18.73 1.94 9.73
N GLY A 113 -18.55 0.78 10.36
CA GLY A 113 -17.81 0.65 11.60
C GLY A 113 -17.55 -0.82 11.89
N CYS A 114 -16.43 -1.08 12.55
CA CYS A 114 -16.04 -2.44 12.93
C CYS A 114 -15.23 -2.43 14.22
N SER A 115 -15.56 -3.37 15.11
CA SER A 115 -14.84 -3.60 16.36
C SER A 115 -13.75 -4.67 16.23
N SER A 116 -13.43 -5.15 15.03
CA SER A 116 -12.39 -6.15 14.82
C SER A 116 -11.01 -5.58 15.11
N THR A 117 -10.17 -6.48 15.63
CA THR A 117 -8.77 -6.22 15.90
C THR A 117 -7.91 -7.06 14.99
N ILE A 118 -6.75 -6.54 14.59
CA ILE A 118 -5.74 -7.26 13.81
C ILE A 118 -4.48 -7.41 14.65
N ALA A 119 -3.87 -8.60 14.63
CA ALA A 119 -2.62 -8.88 15.33
C ALA A 119 -1.42 -8.35 14.52
N LEU A 120 -1.37 -7.02 14.38
CA LEU A 120 -0.32 -6.29 13.68
C LEU A 120 0.01 -5.02 14.48
N PRO A 121 1.29 -4.69 14.75
CA PRO A 121 1.63 -3.45 15.44
C PRO A 121 1.01 -2.24 14.74
N GLU A 122 0.45 -1.31 15.52
CA GLU A 122 -0.27 -0.15 14.98
C GLU A 122 0.52 0.62 13.91
N PRO A 123 1.84 0.89 14.06
CA PRO A 123 2.61 1.58 13.02
C PRO A 123 2.62 0.82 11.69
N ARG A 124 2.71 -0.52 11.72
CA ARG A 124 2.70 -1.36 10.52
C ARG A 124 1.30 -1.43 9.90
N LEU A 125 0.25 -1.50 10.71
CA LEU A 125 -1.13 -1.41 10.23
C LEU A 125 -1.40 -0.07 9.55
N ARG A 126 -0.94 1.02 10.17
CA ARG A 126 -1.06 2.37 9.62
C ARG A 126 -0.34 2.48 8.27
N LEU A 127 0.89 1.98 8.18
CA LEU A 127 1.67 1.95 6.94
C LEU A 127 0.95 1.17 5.83
N ALA A 128 0.47 -0.04 6.13
CA ALA A 128 -0.25 -0.86 5.15
C ALA A 128 -1.49 -0.13 4.62
N LEU A 129 -2.31 0.46 5.50
CA LEU A 129 -3.49 1.22 5.11
C LEU A 129 -3.13 2.49 4.32
N GLN A 130 -2.05 3.17 4.68
CA GLN A 130 -1.55 4.34 3.95
C GLN A 130 -1.15 3.98 2.52
N TYR A 131 -0.47 2.84 2.32
CA TYR A 131 -0.14 2.36 0.97
C TYR A 131 -1.37 1.97 0.16
N LEU A 132 -2.30 1.21 0.74
CA LEU A 132 -3.52 0.83 0.01
C LEU A 132 -4.36 2.03 -0.42
N ILE A 133 -4.65 2.93 0.51
CA ILE A 133 -5.51 4.10 0.25
C ILE A 133 -4.75 5.14 -0.58
N GLY A 134 -3.46 5.32 -0.33
CA GLY A 134 -2.60 6.24 -1.05
C GLY A 134 -2.49 5.89 -2.53
N VAL A 135 -2.24 4.61 -2.86
CA VAL A 135 -2.22 4.12 -4.24
C VAL A 135 -3.61 4.27 -4.87
N LEU A 136 -4.68 3.96 -4.14
CA LEU A 136 -6.04 4.10 -4.66
C LEU A 136 -6.37 5.56 -5.05
N ILE A 137 -6.01 6.54 -4.21
CA ILE A 137 -6.13 7.98 -4.51
C ILE A 137 -5.31 8.34 -5.75
N GLU A 138 -4.13 7.75 -5.90
CA GLU A 138 -3.23 8.09 -7.01
C GLU A 138 -3.72 7.62 -8.37
N LEU A 139 -4.47 6.52 -8.40
CA LEU A 139 -5.01 5.92 -9.61
C LEU A 139 -6.35 6.55 -10.04
N GLN A 140 -6.98 7.32 -9.17
CA GLN A 140 -8.25 7.94 -9.50
C GLN A 140 -8.12 9.16 -10.42
N PRO A 141 -9.06 9.34 -11.36
CA PRO A 141 -9.18 10.58 -12.10
C PRO A 141 -9.61 11.72 -11.16
N ARG A 142 -9.39 12.97 -11.60
CA ARG A 142 -9.90 14.15 -10.88
C ARG A 142 -11.42 14.09 -10.80
N HIS A 143 -11.99 14.62 -9.73
CA HIS A 143 -13.43 14.67 -9.48
C HIS A 143 -14.13 13.32 -9.24
N SER A 144 -13.39 12.25 -8.94
CA SER A 144 -13.98 10.97 -8.55
C SER A 144 -14.33 10.89 -7.06
N ASP A 145 -15.15 9.93 -6.68
CA ASP A 145 -15.43 9.58 -5.28
C ASP A 145 -14.80 8.21 -4.93
N ILE A 146 -14.14 8.14 -3.77
CA ILE A 146 -13.69 6.88 -3.13
C ILE A 146 -14.53 6.66 -1.87
N THR A 147 -15.19 5.52 -1.80
CA THR A 147 -15.88 5.06 -0.60
C THR A 147 -15.11 3.93 0.06
N LEU A 148 -14.64 4.19 1.29
CA LEU A 148 -14.12 3.19 2.21
C LEU A 148 -15.29 2.72 3.07
N ARG A 149 -15.73 1.47 2.89
CA ARG A 149 -16.82 0.86 3.63
C ARG A 149 -16.26 -0.22 4.54
N LEU A 150 -16.37 0.00 5.84
CA LEU A 150 -15.94 -0.95 6.85
C LEU A 150 -17.17 -1.67 7.41
N GLU A 151 -17.28 -2.96 7.10
CA GLU A 151 -18.39 -3.81 7.51
C GLU A 151 -17.94 -4.87 8.51
N GLN A 152 -18.85 -5.20 9.41
CA GLN A 152 -18.64 -6.19 10.43
C GLN A 152 -19.59 -7.37 10.18
N GLY A 153 -19.06 -8.45 9.62
CA GLY A 153 -19.78 -9.71 9.42
C GLY A 153 -19.76 -10.60 10.66
N SER A 154 -20.48 -11.72 10.60
CA SER A 154 -20.59 -12.69 11.70
C SER A 154 -19.31 -13.49 11.93
N THR A 155 -18.62 -13.88 10.85
CA THR A 155 -17.40 -14.69 10.88
C THR A 155 -16.14 -13.87 10.60
N GLU A 156 -16.26 -12.88 9.72
CA GLU A 156 -15.16 -12.03 9.27
C GLU A 156 -15.60 -10.57 9.27
N SER A 157 -14.63 -9.67 9.30
CA SER A 157 -14.87 -8.26 9.04
C SER A 157 -14.24 -7.87 7.73
N GLU A 158 -14.92 -7.02 6.97
CA GLU A 158 -14.54 -6.66 5.62
C GLU A 158 -14.31 -5.16 5.54
N LEU A 159 -13.13 -4.77 5.06
CA LEU A 159 -12.87 -3.42 4.60
C LEU A 159 -12.90 -3.42 3.07
N ARG A 160 -13.90 -2.78 2.50
CA ARG A 160 -14.07 -2.61 1.06
C ARG A 160 -13.79 -1.18 0.68
N ALA A 161 -12.85 -0.97 -0.23
CA ALA A 161 -12.64 0.33 -0.88
C ALA A 161 -13.13 0.24 -2.32
N GLN A 162 -13.99 1.18 -2.72
CA GLN A 162 -14.50 1.27 -4.08
C GLN A 162 -14.43 2.71 -4.56
N ALA A 163 -13.87 2.91 -5.75
CA ALA A 163 -13.98 4.15 -6.48
C ALA A 163 -15.24 4.12 -7.35
N GLU A 164 -16.10 5.12 -7.18
CA GLU A 164 -17.28 5.33 -8.01
C GLU A 164 -16.92 6.30 -9.13
N ARG A 165 -17.14 5.88 -10.38
CA ARG A 165 -17.02 6.77 -11.53
C ARG A 165 -18.37 7.42 -11.79
N ASP A 166 -18.51 8.67 -11.40
CA ASP A 166 -19.63 9.53 -11.76
C ASP A 166 -19.55 9.88 -13.27
N SER A 167 -19.79 8.90 -14.16
CA SER A 167 -20.43 9.08 -15.48
C SER A 167 -20.24 7.87 -16.41
N PRO A 168 -21.32 7.38 -17.06
CA PRO A 168 -21.22 6.37 -18.11
C PRO A 168 -20.64 6.90 -19.44
N ASN A 169 -20.28 8.19 -19.52
CA ASN A 169 -19.90 8.83 -20.79
C ASN A 169 -18.38 8.93 -21.02
N GLU A 170 -17.54 8.56 -20.05
CA GLU A 170 -16.08 8.46 -20.21
C GLU A 170 -15.57 7.01 -20.34
N ALA A 171 -16.48 6.06 -20.60
CA ALA A 171 -16.14 4.64 -20.76
C ALA A 171 -15.28 4.31 -22.00
N MET A 172 -14.92 5.30 -22.83
CA MET A 172 -14.25 5.05 -24.12
C MET A 172 -12.84 5.65 -24.28
N ARG A 173 -12.28 6.33 -23.27
CA ARG A 173 -10.88 6.81 -23.30
C ARG A 173 -10.22 6.85 -21.92
N GLY A 174 -10.17 5.73 -21.22
CA GLY A 174 -9.36 5.59 -20.02
C GLY A 174 -8.34 4.50 -20.24
N ARG A 175 -7.13 4.86 -20.67
CA ARG A 175 -5.96 3.97 -20.62
C ARG A 175 -5.89 3.36 -19.22
N ASP A 176 -5.77 2.05 -19.12
CA ASP A 176 -5.51 1.38 -17.85
C ASP A 176 -4.28 2.07 -17.22
N PRO A 177 -4.40 2.72 -16.05
CA PRO A 177 -3.25 3.33 -15.42
C PRO A 177 -2.39 2.17 -14.90
N ALA A 178 -1.42 1.75 -15.72
CA ALA A 178 -0.43 0.77 -15.31
C ALA A 178 0.23 1.26 -14.03
N LEU A 179 0.24 0.42 -12.99
CA LEU A 179 0.92 0.71 -11.74
C LEU A 179 2.38 1.05 -12.04
N SER A 180 2.86 2.15 -11.47
CA SER A 180 4.30 2.37 -11.43
C SER A 180 4.95 1.29 -10.56
N SER A 181 6.22 0.97 -10.81
CA SER A 181 6.96 -0.01 -9.99
C SER A 181 6.92 0.33 -8.50
N LEU A 182 6.95 1.62 -8.15
CA LEU A 182 6.81 2.09 -6.78
C LEU A 182 5.45 1.73 -6.17
N GLN A 183 4.36 1.95 -6.90
CA GLN A 183 3.00 1.60 -6.44
C GLN A 183 2.83 0.08 -6.32
N SER A 184 3.36 -0.70 -7.26
CA SER A 184 3.38 -2.17 -7.20
C SER A 184 4.05 -2.65 -5.92
N VAL A 185 5.20 -2.09 -5.58
CA VAL A 185 5.93 -2.42 -4.35
C VAL A 185 5.16 -2.00 -3.09
N GLN A 186 4.57 -0.80 -3.06
CA GLN A 186 3.76 -0.34 -1.93
C GLN A 186 2.59 -1.28 -1.65
N LEU A 187 1.89 -1.73 -2.70
CA LEU A 187 0.82 -2.72 -2.57
C LEU A 187 1.34 -4.08 -2.11
N ALA A 188 2.52 -4.50 -2.56
CA ALA A 188 3.16 -5.74 -2.11
C ALA A 188 3.54 -5.69 -0.62
N ILE A 189 4.11 -4.57 -0.14
CA ILE A 189 4.40 -4.34 1.28
C ILE A 189 3.09 -4.41 2.09
N ALA A 190 2.06 -3.68 1.66
CA ALA A 190 0.77 -3.66 2.36
C ALA A 190 0.13 -5.05 2.43
N ARG A 191 0.10 -5.77 1.31
CA ARG A 191 -0.37 -7.16 1.23
C ARG A 191 0.37 -8.04 2.24
N ARG A 192 1.71 -8.03 2.22
CA ARG A 192 2.53 -8.87 3.10
C ARG A 192 2.30 -8.55 4.57
N LEU A 193 2.25 -7.27 4.94
CA LEU A 193 1.98 -6.85 6.32
C LEU A 193 0.63 -7.37 6.82
N LEU A 194 -0.41 -7.28 5.99
CA LEU A 194 -1.76 -7.73 6.35
C LEU A 194 -1.87 -9.26 6.38
N GLU A 195 -1.29 -9.94 5.39
CA GLU A 195 -1.28 -11.41 5.31
C GLU A 195 -0.45 -12.04 6.44
N SER A 196 0.63 -11.38 6.89
CA SER A 196 1.39 -11.81 8.07
C SER A 196 0.57 -11.82 9.36
N ALA A 197 -0.50 -11.02 9.42
CA ALA A 197 -1.44 -10.97 10.54
C ALA A 197 -2.70 -11.83 10.32
N GLY A 198 -2.71 -12.67 9.28
CA GLY A 198 -3.81 -13.58 8.92
C GLY A 198 -4.94 -12.94 8.11
N ALA A 199 -4.84 -11.66 7.75
CA ALA A 199 -5.83 -11.02 6.88
C ALA A 199 -5.61 -11.42 5.41
N SER A 200 -6.66 -11.38 4.59
CA SER A 200 -6.57 -11.66 3.16
C SER A 200 -6.93 -10.41 2.37
N LEU A 201 -6.09 -10.06 1.39
CA LEU A 201 -6.28 -8.88 0.56
C LEU A 201 -6.53 -9.27 -0.90
N ALA A 202 -7.65 -8.83 -1.46
CA ALA A 202 -7.98 -8.97 -2.87
C ALA A 202 -8.07 -7.59 -3.53
N PHE A 203 -7.61 -7.49 -4.79
CA PHE A 203 -7.78 -6.31 -5.62
C PHE A 203 -8.80 -6.61 -6.71
N ASP A 204 -9.64 -5.62 -7.04
CA ASP A 204 -10.60 -5.76 -8.13
C ASP A 204 -9.85 -5.90 -9.47
N HIS A 205 -10.19 -6.94 -10.23
CA HIS A 205 -9.43 -7.31 -11.42
C HIS A 205 -9.65 -6.29 -12.54
N GLY A 206 -8.54 -5.79 -13.09
CA GLY A 206 -8.52 -4.97 -14.30
C GLY A 206 -8.02 -3.55 -14.08
N ASN A 207 -8.32 -2.90 -12.95
CA ASN A 207 -8.02 -1.46 -12.79
C ASN A 207 -7.62 -0.98 -11.39
N CYS A 208 -7.46 -1.87 -10.39
CA CYS A 208 -7.25 -1.46 -8.99
C CYS A 208 -8.24 -0.34 -8.55
N SER A 209 -9.47 -0.38 -9.09
CA SER A 209 -10.58 0.53 -8.76
C SER A 209 -11.09 0.34 -7.34
N GLY A 210 -10.62 -0.71 -6.68
CA GLY A 210 -10.95 -1.04 -5.32
C GLY A 210 -10.10 -2.19 -4.79
N PHE A 211 -10.20 -2.38 -3.49
CA PHE A 211 -9.65 -3.53 -2.79
C PHE A 211 -10.66 -4.04 -1.77
N LEU A 212 -10.53 -5.32 -1.44
CA LEU A 212 -11.30 -6.00 -0.41
C LEU A 212 -10.31 -6.64 0.56
N LEU A 213 -10.34 -6.19 1.81
CA LEU A 213 -9.54 -6.72 2.90
C LEU A 213 -10.45 -7.51 3.85
N HIS A 214 -10.23 -8.81 3.90
CA HIS A 214 -10.86 -9.73 4.84
C HIS A 214 -10.01 -9.86 6.10
N ILE A 215 -10.62 -9.60 7.24
CA ILE A 215 -9.95 -9.69 8.54
C ILE A 215 -10.62 -10.80 9.32
N PRO A 216 -9.91 -11.92 9.57
CA PRO A 216 -10.46 -12.99 10.38
C PRO A 216 -10.71 -12.46 11.79
N ARG A 217 -11.86 -12.82 12.36
CA ARG A 217 -12.05 -12.57 13.79
C ARG A 217 -11.20 -13.58 14.58
N PRO A 218 -10.48 -13.15 15.62
CA PRO A 218 -10.01 -14.11 16.60
C PRO A 218 -11.24 -14.83 17.14
N PHE A 219 -11.24 -16.16 17.02
CA PHE A 219 -12.26 -17.01 17.61
C PHE A 219 -12.32 -16.66 19.09
N ARG A 220 -13.39 -15.99 19.53
CA ARG A 220 -13.65 -15.82 20.95
C ARG A 220 -14.28 -17.15 21.36
N PRO A 221 -13.57 -18.06 22.05
CA PRO A 221 -14.27 -19.19 22.64
C PRO A 221 -15.35 -18.57 23.51
N SER A 222 -16.61 -18.91 23.23
CA SER A 222 -17.70 -18.67 24.17
C SER A 222 -17.22 -19.27 25.47
N THR A 223 -16.82 -18.44 26.43
CA THR A 223 -16.63 -18.89 27.80
C THR A 223 -17.95 -19.56 28.16
N PRO A 224 -17.99 -20.89 28.36
CA PRO A 224 -19.15 -21.46 29.00
C PRO A 224 -19.21 -20.75 30.34
N GLU A 225 -20.30 -20.05 30.61
CA GLU A 225 -20.53 -19.46 31.92
C GLU A 225 -20.39 -20.58 32.94
N LEU A 226 -19.26 -20.56 33.62
CA LEU A 226 -18.93 -21.43 34.73
C LEU A 226 -19.56 -20.79 35.97
N PHE A 227 -20.54 -21.51 36.51
CA PHE A 227 -21.19 -21.33 37.82
C PHE A 227 -22.27 -20.21 37.88
N SER A 228 -23.42 -20.41 38.54
CA SER A 228 -23.69 -21.31 39.66
C SER A 228 -25.18 -21.62 39.81
#